data_AF-A0A090D291-F1
#
_entry.id   AF-A0A090D291-F1
#
_cell.length_a   1.000
_cell.length_b   1.000
_cell.length_c   1.000
_cell.angle_alpha   90.00
_cell.angle_beta   90.00
_cell.angle_gamma   90.00
#
_symmetry.space_group_name_H-M   'P 1'
#
loop_
_entity.id
_entity.type
_entity.pdbx_description
1 polymer ?
#
loop_
_entity_poly.entity_id
_entity_poly.type
_entity_poly.pdbx_seq_one_letter_code
_entity_poly.pdbx_strand_id
1 'polypeptide(L)'
;MSDNPNFMSNVEKSALYTFIMAFLLFFSALLVVIIIPNYMTDPSWIEPSSIYQKQMYEISDPNVYISSSTKKTADIQTVYHLKEGFSLIAFQETDTIKILADDELSKFITKKEDPQLKLTSEILLLRNPSESLQAKTKEIKNELKDKWAADHSESDFPPDFLVFELYRPPAKEVFALGGSSVFLENWVDEGKFVLLNSEASHPYHKDHGVIYINNPIEYRVKRYKFGPDEGWTYHPEGNSISSLEELKSHELGFLSRKELIELGEHIYSIEGCWYCHTDQTRTLVQDTVLNGSESYPAPPSSPNEYIYQTITFPGTKRNGPDMSRVGVKRPSRDWHKSHFWSPKTESPGSIMPAFQHFFDNDPRGTNPTAIGVPNYKFEAIFQYLMTKGTRITPPTEAWWLGKDPVRTIDIIEGRGHLP
;
A
#
# COMPACT_ATOMS: atom_id res chain seq x y z
N MET A 1 64.09 21.87 32.13
CA MET A 1 62.96 22.05 31.19
C MET A 1 63.48 21.60 29.84
N SER A 2 63.42 20.30 29.56
CA SER A 2 62.33 19.59 28.88
C SER A 2 62.65 19.40 27.40
N ASP A 3 63.68 18.61 27.12
CA ASP A 3 63.85 18.01 25.80
C ASP A 3 62.80 16.90 25.68
N ASN A 4 61.68 17.23 25.05
CA ASN A 4 60.65 16.28 24.72
C ASN A 4 61.10 15.58 23.43
N PRO A 5 61.58 14.33 23.45
CA PRO A 5 62.06 13.67 22.26
C PRO A 5 60.88 13.50 21.32
N ASN A 6 60.94 14.20 20.19
CA ASN A 6 59.87 14.19 19.20
C ASN A 6 59.78 12.76 18.66
N PHE A 7 58.75 12.01 19.05
CA PHE A 7 58.58 10.56 18.81
C PHE A 7 58.84 10.15 17.35
N MET A 8 58.61 11.06 16.40
CA MET A 8 58.81 10.86 14.97
C MET A 8 60.29 10.89 14.52
N SER A 9 61.23 11.43 15.30
CA SER A 9 62.64 11.59 14.87
C SER A 9 63.44 10.29 14.88
N ASN A 10 62.95 9.26 15.57
CA ASN A 10 63.62 7.95 15.70
C ASN A 10 62.93 6.85 14.88
N VAL A 11 61.88 7.17 14.13
CA VAL A 11 61.22 6.20 13.25
C VAL A 11 62.08 6.01 12.01
N GLU A 12 62.61 4.81 11.82
CA GLU A 12 63.36 4.47 10.61
C GLU A 12 62.47 4.70 9.37
N LYS A 13 63.04 5.30 8.33
CA LYS A 13 62.31 5.58 7.08
C LYS A 13 61.67 4.33 6.48
N SER A 14 62.32 3.17 6.63
CA SER A 14 61.81 1.85 6.27
C SER A 14 60.49 1.53 6.97
N ALA A 15 60.42 1.69 8.29
CA ALA A 15 59.21 1.47 9.08
C ALA A 15 58.07 2.42 8.67
N LEU A 16 58.39 3.69 8.40
CA LEU A 16 57.42 4.66 7.90
C LEU A 16 56.87 4.27 6.51
N TYR A 17 57.73 3.84 5.59
CA TYR A 17 57.30 3.38 4.27
C TYR A 17 56.44 2.11 4.36
N THR A 18 56.79 1.16 5.21
CA THR A 18 55.98 -0.04 5.44
C THR A 18 54.60 0.33 6.00
N PHE A 19 54.53 1.27 6.94
CA PHE A 19 53.26 1.71 7.53
C PHE A 19 52.38 2.43 6.49
N ILE A 20 52.97 3.34 5.70
CA ILE A 20 52.26 4.04 4.63
C ILE A 20 51.77 3.04 3.57
N MET A 21 52.60 2.08 3.19
CA MET A 21 52.23 1.09 2.18
C MET A 21 51.11 0.18 2.70
N ALA A 22 51.21 -0.32 3.92
CA ALA A 22 50.14 -1.10 4.56
C ALA A 22 48.84 -0.30 4.69
N PHE A 23 48.94 0.98 5.08
CA PHE A 23 47.79 1.88 5.15
C PHE A 23 47.14 2.09 3.78
N LEU A 24 47.92 2.38 2.73
CA LEU A 24 47.40 2.53 1.37
C LEU A 24 46.79 1.24 0.82
N LEU A 25 47.37 0.08 1.14
CA LEU A 25 46.84 -1.22 0.71
C LEU A 25 45.51 -1.52 1.42
N PHE A 26 45.43 -1.27 2.71
CA PHE A 26 44.19 -1.46 3.48
C PHE A 26 43.10 -0.48 3.06
N PHE A 27 43.44 0.80 2.88
CA PHE A 27 42.48 1.83 2.50
C PHE A 27 42.00 1.66 1.06
N SER A 28 42.89 1.22 0.15
CA SER A 28 42.50 0.89 -1.23
C SER A 28 41.62 -0.35 -1.28
N ALA A 29 41.93 -1.40 -0.51
CA ALA A 29 41.04 -2.55 -0.37
C ALA A 29 39.67 -2.17 0.20
N LEU A 30 39.64 -1.31 1.22
CA LEU A 30 38.39 -0.81 1.81
C LEU A 30 37.56 0.00 0.81
N LEU A 31 38.20 0.93 0.08
CA LEU A 31 37.57 1.69 -0.99
C LEU A 31 37.03 0.77 -2.08
N VAL A 32 37.80 -0.23 -2.50
CA VAL A 32 37.36 -1.22 -3.49
C VAL A 32 36.13 -1.97 -2.99
N VAL A 33 36.14 -2.49 -1.77
CA VAL A 33 35.03 -3.26 -1.21
C VAL A 33 33.77 -2.41 -0.98
N ILE A 34 33.92 -1.12 -0.67
CA ILE A 34 32.77 -0.23 -0.41
C ILE A 34 32.24 0.40 -1.71
N ILE A 35 33.12 0.79 -2.63
CA ILE A 35 32.76 1.55 -3.83
C ILE A 35 32.42 0.61 -4.98
N ILE A 36 33.25 -0.39 -5.27
CA ILE A 36 33.08 -1.22 -6.48
C ILE A 36 31.71 -1.89 -6.55
N PRO A 37 31.12 -2.43 -5.44
CA PRO A 37 29.78 -2.98 -5.52
C PRO A 37 28.72 -1.98 -6.02
N ASN A 38 28.85 -0.69 -5.70
CA ASN A 38 27.87 0.30 -6.15
C ASN A 38 27.98 0.63 -7.66
N TYR A 39 29.08 0.26 -8.33
CA TYR A 39 29.34 0.58 -9.74
C TYR A 39 29.49 -0.64 -10.65
N MET A 40 29.85 -1.81 -10.11
CA MET A 40 30.10 -3.03 -10.88
C MET A 40 29.10 -4.15 -10.61
N THR A 41 28.29 -4.06 -9.55
CA THR A 41 27.18 -5.01 -9.39
C THR A 41 26.12 -4.60 -10.38
N ASP A 42 25.77 -5.51 -11.28
CA ASP A 42 24.64 -5.33 -12.19
C ASP A 42 23.38 -5.05 -11.33
N PRO A 43 22.75 -3.87 -11.45
CA PRO A 43 21.61 -3.48 -10.62
C PRO A 43 20.45 -4.48 -10.68
N SER A 44 20.36 -5.29 -11.74
CA SER A 44 19.34 -6.35 -11.86
C SER A 44 19.44 -7.44 -10.76
N TRP A 45 20.55 -7.51 -10.03
CA TRP A 45 20.72 -8.43 -8.90
C TRP A 45 20.18 -7.90 -7.57
N ILE A 46 19.93 -6.59 -7.48
CA ILE A 46 19.50 -5.90 -6.25
C ILE A 46 18.20 -5.12 -6.42
N GLU A 47 17.72 -4.94 -7.65
CA GLU A 47 16.46 -4.30 -7.96
C GLU A 47 15.37 -5.32 -8.30
N PRO A 48 14.10 -5.06 -7.96
CA PRO A 48 13.00 -5.90 -8.39
C PRO A 48 12.88 -5.89 -9.92
N SER A 49 12.53 -7.04 -10.50
CA SER A 49 12.24 -7.13 -11.94
C SER A 49 10.95 -6.42 -12.35
N SER A 50 10.08 -6.09 -11.39
CA SER A 50 8.75 -5.54 -11.60
C SER A 50 8.72 -4.06 -11.26
N ILE A 51 8.49 -3.21 -12.27
CA ILE A 51 8.33 -1.76 -12.08
C ILE A 51 7.15 -1.48 -11.14
N TYR A 52 6.04 -2.20 -11.29
CA TYR A 52 4.89 -2.09 -10.39
C TYR A 52 5.26 -2.36 -8.94
N GLN A 53 6.06 -3.41 -8.70
CA GLN A 53 6.55 -3.73 -7.36
C GLN A 53 7.39 -2.57 -6.80
N LYS A 54 8.30 -2.01 -7.60
CA LYS A 54 9.11 -0.84 -7.23
C LYS A 54 8.22 0.34 -6.84
N GLN A 55 7.23 0.66 -7.67
CA GLN A 55 6.27 1.74 -7.38
C GLN A 55 5.48 1.46 -6.09
N MET A 56 5.08 0.22 -5.80
CA MET A 56 4.41 -0.10 -4.53
C MET A 56 5.29 0.18 -3.30
N TYR A 57 6.51 -0.36 -3.27
CA TYR A 57 7.38 -0.29 -2.07
C TYR A 57 8.07 1.07 -1.90
N GLU A 58 8.43 1.74 -3.00
CA GLU A 58 9.23 2.97 -2.95
C GLU A 58 8.37 4.24 -3.12
N ILE A 59 7.19 4.13 -3.73
CA ILE A 59 6.31 5.29 -4.02
C ILE A 59 5.01 5.21 -3.23
N SER A 60 4.23 4.13 -3.30
CA SER A 60 2.93 4.09 -2.63
C SER A 60 3.06 3.94 -1.11
N ASP A 61 3.71 2.88 -0.63
CA ASP A 61 3.75 2.55 0.80
C ASP A 61 4.30 3.65 1.72
N PRO A 62 5.33 4.42 1.34
CA PRO A 62 5.81 5.54 2.16
C PRO A 62 4.85 6.73 2.19
N ASN A 63 3.90 6.81 1.25
CA ASN A 63 2.97 7.92 1.10
C ASN A 63 1.50 7.51 1.39
N VAL A 64 1.28 6.30 1.91
CA VAL A 64 0.01 5.86 2.48
C VAL A 64 0.15 5.81 3.99
N TYR A 65 -0.78 6.41 4.72
CA TYR A 65 -0.78 6.50 6.17
C TYR A 65 -2.02 5.85 6.74
N ILE A 66 -1.85 5.02 7.78
CA ILE A 66 -2.93 4.29 8.44
C ILE A 66 -2.92 4.62 9.93
N SER A 67 -4.09 4.90 10.50
CA SER A 67 -4.26 5.21 11.92
C SER A 67 -4.05 3.99 12.81
N SER A 68 -3.33 4.13 13.93
CA SER A 68 -2.99 3.03 14.82
C SER A 68 -4.14 2.45 15.66
N SER A 69 -5.18 3.23 15.96
CA SER A 69 -6.50 2.79 16.46
C SER A 69 -7.45 3.99 16.58
N THR A 70 -8.74 3.75 16.41
CA THR A 70 -9.76 4.79 16.48
C THR A 70 -10.51 4.74 17.80
N LYS A 71 -10.37 5.77 18.63
CA LYS A 71 -11.11 5.91 19.91
C LYS A 71 -12.64 5.96 19.74
N LYS A 72 -13.16 6.25 18.53
CA LYS A 72 -14.62 6.38 18.24
C LYS A 72 -15.21 5.33 17.31
N THR A 73 -14.52 4.99 16.25
CA THR A 73 -15.02 4.08 15.20
C THR A 73 -14.29 2.76 15.34
N ALA A 74 -14.89 1.64 14.96
CA ALA A 74 -14.14 0.38 14.87
C ALA A 74 -13.21 0.34 13.63
N ASP A 75 -13.36 1.36 12.77
CA ASP A 75 -12.76 1.43 11.45
C ASP A 75 -11.51 2.30 11.47
N ILE A 76 -10.41 1.70 11.03
CA ILE A 76 -9.15 2.39 10.75
C ILE A 76 -9.36 3.47 9.69
N GLN A 77 -8.69 4.58 9.86
CA GLN A 77 -8.65 5.63 8.86
C GLN A 77 -7.36 5.49 8.06
N THR A 78 -7.49 5.70 6.76
CA THR A 78 -6.36 5.69 5.84
C THR A 78 -6.30 7.02 5.12
N VAL A 79 -5.09 7.49 4.85
CA VAL A 79 -4.82 8.79 4.23
C VAL A 79 -3.71 8.61 3.18
N TYR A 80 -3.93 9.14 2.00
CA TYR A 80 -2.88 9.33 0.99
C TYR A 80 -2.20 10.68 1.20
N HIS A 81 -0.87 10.70 1.18
CA HIS A 81 -0.06 11.91 1.15
C HIS A 81 0.29 12.24 -0.30
N LEU A 82 -0.35 13.27 -0.84
CA LEU A 82 -0.16 13.71 -2.21
C LEU A 82 0.85 14.86 -2.27
N LYS A 83 1.80 14.77 -3.21
CA LYS A 83 2.87 15.75 -3.39
C LYS A 83 2.91 16.25 -4.84
N GLU A 84 2.97 17.58 -5.01
CA GLU A 84 3.01 18.23 -6.33
C GLU A 84 4.19 17.73 -7.16
N GLY A 85 3.93 17.35 -8.41
CA GLY A 85 4.94 16.81 -9.33
C GLY A 85 5.39 15.37 -9.03
N PHE A 86 4.97 14.80 -7.91
CA PHE A 86 5.33 13.44 -7.49
C PHE A 86 4.16 12.48 -7.60
N SER A 87 3.01 12.77 -6.99
CA SER A 87 1.86 11.86 -6.97
C SER A 87 1.07 11.94 -8.27
N LEU A 88 0.63 10.79 -8.79
CA LEU A 88 -0.31 10.74 -9.93
C LEU A 88 -1.74 10.57 -9.43
N ILE A 89 -2.62 11.41 -9.95
CA ILE A 89 -4.04 11.39 -9.62
C ILE A 89 -4.89 11.40 -10.88
N ALA A 90 -6.07 10.79 -10.78
CA ALA A 90 -7.07 10.78 -11.83
C ALA A 90 -8.42 11.25 -11.28
N PHE A 91 -9.20 11.90 -12.15
CA PHE A 91 -10.59 12.27 -11.86
C PHE A 91 -11.47 11.60 -12.90
N GLN A 92 -12.28 10.64 -12.48
CA GLN A 92 -13.11 9.84 -13.38
C GLN A 92 -14.58 9.92 -12.97
N GLU A 93 -15.42 10.32 -13.94
CA GLU A 93 -16.86 10.25 -13.78
C GLU A 93 -17.38 8.84 -14.05
N THR A 94 -18.43 8.47 -13.34
CA THR A 94 -19.18 7.22 -13.54
C THR A 94 -20.67 7.54 -13.66
N ASP A 95 -21.52 6.52 -13.76
CA ASP A 95 -22.97 6.73 -13.74
C ASP A 95 -23.48 7.25 -12.38
N THR A 96 -22.69 7.04 -11.32
CA THR A 96 -23.03 7.42 -9.94
C THR A 96 -22.18 8.56 -9.39
N ILE A 97 -21.06 8.89 -10.05
CA ILE A 97 -20.13 9.94 -9.62
C ILE A 97 -20.05 11.03 -10.69
N LYS A 98 -20.38 12.27 -10.30
CA LYS A 98 -20.20 13.47 -11.12
C LYS A 98 -19.26 14.46 -10.46
N ILE A 99 -18.47 15.15 -11.28
CA ILE A 99 -17.43 16.07 -10.82
C ILE A 99 -17.71 17.45 -11.44
N LEU A 100 -18.01 18.40 -10.56
CA LEU A 100 -18.16 19.82 -10.89
C LEU A 100 -16.79 20.48 -10.87
N ALA A 101 -16.48 21.22 -11.92
CA ALA A 101 -15.23 21.96 -12.03
C ALA A 101 -15.46 23.28 -12.77
N ASP A 102 -14.60 24.25 -12.50
CA ASP A 102 -14.48 25.46 -13.31
C ASP A 102 -13.91 25.11 -14.69
N ASP A 103 -14.09 26.01 -15.67
CA ASP A 103 -13.69 25.78 -17.07
C ASP A 103 -12.22 25.35 -17.20
N GLU A 104 -11.32 25.95 -16.41
CA GLU A 104 -9.89 25.61 -16.40
C GLU A 104 -9.58 24.20 -15.84
N LEU A 105 -10.37 23.74 -14.87
CA LEU A 105 -10.17 22.47 -14.18
C LEU A 105 -10.91 21.32 -14.89
N SER A 106 -11.90 21.63 -15.71
CA SER A 106 -12.69 20.65 -16.48
C SER A 106 -11.84 19.74 -17.36
N LYS A 107 -10.67 20.22 -17.83
CA LYS A 107 -9.73 19.45 -18.65
C LYS A 107 -9.13 18.22 -17.95
N PHE A 108 -9.08 18.21 -16.61
CA PHE A 108 -8.54 17.10 -15.82
C PHE A 108 -9.54 15.97 -15.60
N ILE A 109 -10.81 16.19 -15.93
CA ILE A 109 -11.87 15.20 -15.73
C ILE A 109 -11.90 14.24 -16.91
N THR A 110 -11.80 12.95 -16.60
CA THR A 110 -12.04 11.84 -17.53
C THR A 110 -13.52 11.52 -17.52
N LYS A 111 -14.20 11.77 -18.63
CA LYS A 111 -15.61 11.37 -18.80
C LYS A 111 -15.70 9.87 -19.02
N LYS A 112 -16.87 9.28 -18.77
CA LYS A 112 -17.11 7.85 -18.94
C LYS A 112 -16.82 7.38 -20.37
N GLU A 113 -17.09 8.22 -21.36
CA GLU A 113 -16.91 7.94 -22.78
C GLU A 113 -15.48 8.19 -23.27
N ASP A 114 -14.60 8.76 -22.43
CA ASP A 114 -13.23 9.04 -22.83
C ASP A 114 -12.44 7.73 -22.99
N PRO A 115 -11.72 7.55 -24.11
CA PRO A 115 -11.02 6.29 -24.41
C PRO A 115 -9.74 6.10 -23.58
N GLN A 116 -9.20 7.19 -23.02
CA GLN A 116 -7.96 7.19 -22.25
C GLN A 116 -8.17 7.92 -20.92
N LEU A 117 -7.54 7.39 -19.87
CA LEU A 117 -7.56 7.99 -18.55
C LEU A 117 -6.67 9.25 -18.52
N LYS A 118 -7.18 10.36 -18.03
CA LYS A 118 -6.39 11.58 -17.85
C LYS A 118 -5.72 11.54 -16.49
N LEU A 119 -4.38 11.57 -16.49
CA LEU A 119 -3.57 11.66 -15.29
C LEU A 119 -2.94 13.05 -15.18
N THR A 120 -2.72 13.49 -13.95
CA THR A 120 -1.99 14.71 -13.65
C THR A 120 -1.11 14.53 -12.42
N SER A 121 0.02 15.24 -12.40
CA SER A 121 0.86 15.43 -11.21
C SER A 121 0.59 16.77 -10.51
N GLU A 122 -0.34 17.57 -11.02
CA GLU A 122 -0.86 18.73 -10.29
C GLU A 122 -1.65 18.28 -9.07
N ILE A 123 -1.51 19.00 -7.96
CA ILE A 123 -2.34 18.76 -6.80
C ILE A 123 -3.73 19.34 -7.04
N LEU A 124 -4.70 18.42 -7.13
CA LEU A 124 -6.12 18.70 -7.19
C LEU A 124 -6.83 17.72 -6.25
N LEU A 125 -7.97 18.13 -5.70
CA LEU A 125 -8.76 17.30 -4.79
C LEU A 125 -10.24 17.45 -5.06
N LEU A 126 -10.99 16.41 -4.69
CA LEU A 126 -12.44 16.44 -4.59
C LEU A 126 -12.85 16.88 -3.19
N ARG A 127 -13.89 17.72 -3.12
CA ARG A 127 -14.57 18.06 -1.87
C ARG A 127 -16.08 18.06 -2.05
N ASN A 128 -16.80 18.14 -0.94
CA ASN A 128 -18.22 18.43 -1.01
C ASN A 128 -18.45 19.80 -1.67
N PRO A 129 -19.43 19.93 -2.58
CA PRO A 129 -19.69 21.18 -3.27
C PRO A 129 -19.92 22.35 -2.32
N SER A 130 -19.26 23.47 -2.61
CA SER A 130 -19.47 24.75 -1.91
C SER A 130 -20.92 25.24 -1.99
N GLU A 131 -21.31 26.16 -1.10
CA GLU A 131 -22.69 26.67 -1.01
C GLU A 131 -23.20 27.23 -2.36
N SER A 132 -22.34 27.87 -3.15
CA SER A 132 -22.69 28.39 -4.48
C SER A 132 -23.06 27.30 -5.49
N LEU A 133 -22.53 26.08 -5.32
CA LEU A 133 -22.75 24.94 -6.21
C LEU A 133 -23.86 24.00 -5.71
N GLN A 134 -24.47 24.25 -4.55
CA GLN A 134 -25.50 23.37 -3.99
C GLN A 134 -26.76 23.27 -4.86
N ALA A 135 -27.21 24.39 -5.46
CA ALA A 135 -28.36 24.39 -6.35
C ALA A 135 -28.12 23.52 -7.58
N LYS A 136 -26.97 23.71 -8.25
CA LYS A 136 -26.52 22.92 -9.40
C LYS A 136 -26.33 21.44 -9.04
N THR A 137 -25.81 21.17 -7.85
CA THR A 137 -25.65 19.80 -7.33
C THR A 137 -27.00 19.11 -7.17
N LYS A 138 -28.00 19.80 -6.62
CA LYS A 138 -29.35 19.24 -6.44
C LYS A 138 -30.02 18.94 -7.78
N GLU A 139 -29.86 19.83 -8.76
CA GLU A 139 -30.35 19.65 -10.13
C GLU A 139 -29.74 18.39 -10.77
N ILE A 140 -28.41 18.26 -10.76
CA ILE A 140 -27.71 17.08 -11.32
C ILE A 140 -28.12 15.80 -10.61
N LYS A 141 -28.23 15.80 -9.28
CA LYS A 141 -28.67 14.62 -8.54
C LYS A 141 -30.10 14.21 -8.91
N ASN A 142 -30.99 15.15 -9.19
CA ASN A 142 -32.34 14.85 -9.65
C ASN A 142 -32.32 14.29 -11.08
N GLU A 143 -31.55 14.89 -11.99
CA GLU A 143 -31.40 14.39 -13.36
C GLU A 143 -30.88 12.94 -13.39
N LEU A 144 -29.87 12.63 -12.56
CA LEU A 144 -29.32 11.28 -12.45
C LEU A 144 -30.35 10.28 -11.90
N LYS A 145 -31.17 10.70 -10.93
CA LYS A 145 -32.25 9.88 -10.38
C LYS A 145 -33.34 9.62 -11.41
N ASP A 146 -33.74 10.65 -12.16
CA ASP A 146 -34.76 10.53 -13.20
C ASP A 146 -34.28 9.63 -14.34
N LYS A 147 -33.01 9.77 -14.75
CA LYS A 147 -32.38 8.90 -15.74
C LYS A 147 -32.30 7.45 -15.25
N TRP A 148 -31.91 7.23 -14.00
CA TRP A 148 -31.85 5.89 -13.44
C TRP A 148 -33.24 5.26 -13.32
N ALA A 149 -34.25 6.02 -12.89
CA ALA A 149 -35.64 5.56 -12.78
C ALA A 149 -36.26 5.22 -14.15
N ALA A 150 -35.82 5.85 -15.23
CA ALA A 150 -36.26 5.49 -16.59
C ALA A 150 -35.79 4.10 -17.03
N ASP A 151 -34.64 3.65 -16.52
CA ASP A 151 -33.99 2.39 -16.91
C ASP A 151 -34.23 1.23 -15.93
N HIS A 152 -34.91 1.48 -14.80
CA HIS A 152 -35.08 0.53 -13.68
C HIS A 152 -36.54 0.40 -13.20
N SER A 153 -36.85 -0.70 -12.52
CA SER A 153 -38.18 -0.93 -11.94
C SER A 153 -38.39 -0.07 -10.68
N GLU A 154 -39.65 0.25 -10.34
CA GLU A 154 -39.99 0.94 -9.07
C GLU A 154 -39.57 0.14 -7.83
N SER A 155 -39.35 -1.17 -7.96
CA SER A 155 -38.85 -2.04 -6.89
C SER A 155 -37.35 -1.90 -6.62
N ASP A 156 -36.61 -1.30 -7.54
CA ASP A 156 -35.16 -1.21 -7.45
C ASP A 156 -34.79 -0.02 -6.55
N PHE A 157 -33.73 -0.18 -5.75
CA PHE A 157 -33.21 0.91 -4.93
C PHE A 157 -32.19 1.72 -5.72
N PRO A 158 -32.37 3.05 -5.89
CA PRO A 158 -31.40 3.86 -6.60
C PRO A 158 -30.05 3.86 -5.87
N PRO A 159 -28.93 3.84 -6.60
CA PRO A 159 -27.62 4.00 -5.99
C PRO A 159 -27.48 5.41 -5.38
N ASP A 160 -26.51 5.57 -4.48
CA ASP A 160 -26.17 6.90 -3.99
C ASP A 160 -25.41 7.68 -5.09
N PHE A 161 -26.00 8.78 -5.52
CA PHE A 161 -25.40 9.66 -6.53
C PHE A 161 -24.51 10.69 -5.84
N LEU A 162 -23.21 10.58 -6.07
CA LEU A 162 -22.18 11.44 -5.51
C LEU A 162 -21.85 12.55 -6.50
N VAL A 163 -21.86 13.78 -6.01
CA VAL A 163 -21.46 14.95 -6.77
C VAL A 163 -20.38 15.66 -5.97
N PHE A 164 -19.21 15.80 -6.56
CA PHE A 164 -18.05 16.44 -5.94
C PHE A 164 -17.69 17.72 -6.67
N GLU A 165 -17.04 18.64 -5.97
CA GLU A 165 -16.37 19.79 -6.56
C GLU A 165 -14.87 19.51 -6.64
N LEU A 166 -14.31 19.65 -7.84
CA LEU A 166 -12.88 19.64 -8.10
C LEU A 166 -12.32 21.03 -7.82
N TYR A 167 -11.30 21.11 -6.97
CA TYR A 167 -10.65 22.37 -6.64
C TYR A 167 -9.13 22.20 -6.55
N ARG A 168 -8.43 23.32 -6.68
CA ARG A 168 -6.98 23.40 -6.47
C ARG A 168 -6.70 23.89 -5.05
N PRO A 169 -6.14 23.06 -4.16
CA PRO A 169 -5.73 23.52 -2.83
C PRO A 169 -4.50 24.45 -2.95
N PRO A 170 -4.30 25.36 -1.97
CA PRO A 170 -3.18 26.30 -1.99
C PRO A 170 -1.83 25.67 -1.60
N ALA A 171 -1.85 24.47 -1.03
CA ALA A 171 -0.66 23.77 -0.56
C ALA A 171 -0.08 22.83 -1.63
N LYS A 172 1.24 22.67 -1.62
CA LYS A 172 1.97 21.75 -2.51
C LYS A 172 1.96 20.29 -2.04
N GLU A 173 1.61 20.08 -0.79
CA GLU A 173 1.40 18.78 -0.19
C GLU A 173 0.03 18.77 0.46
N VAL A 174 -0.74 17.72 0.20
CA VAL A 174 -2.10 17.58 0.72
C VAL A 174 -2.40 16.14 1.11
N PHE A 175 -3.46 15.98 1.89
CA PHE A 175 -3.89 14.69 2.40
C PHE A 175 -5.26 14.35 1.82
N ALA A 176 -5.36 13.17 1.21
CA ALA A 176 -6.60 12.65 0.66
C ALA A 176 -7.08 11.44 1.44
N LEU A 177 -8.39 11.26 1.54
CA LEU A 177 -9.00 10.10 2.18
C LEU A 177 -8.60 8.82 1.43
N GLY A 178 -8.07 7.86 2.18
CA GLY A 178 -7.72 6.54 1.69
C GLY A 178 -8.92 5.59 1.67
N GLY A 179 -8.98 4.72 0.66
CA GLY A 179 -10.00 3.68 0.58
C GLY A 179 -9.82 2.58 1.64
N SER A 180 -10.86 1.76 1.83
CA SER A 180 -10.82 0.60 2.74
C SER A 180 -9.88 -0.52 2.26
N SER A 181 -9.58 -0.57 0.96
CA SER A 181 -8.71 -1.56 0.32
C SER A 181 -7.39 -0.96 -0.16
N VAL A 182 -6.69 -0.22 0.71
CA VAL A 182 -5.40 0.43 0.37
C VAL A 182 -4.27 -0.49 -0.04
N PHE A 183 -4.43 -1.81 0.10
CA PHE A 183 -3.39 -2.74 -0.32
C PHE A 183 -3.40 -3.09 -1.80
N LEU A 184 -4.50 -2.80 -2.51
CA LEU A 184 -4.57 -2.85 -3.96
C LEU A 184 -4.57 -1.42 -4.49
N GLU A 185 -3.62 -1.11 -5.36
CA GLU A 185 -3.48 0.20 -5.95
C GLU A 185 -4.17 0.27 -7.31
N ASN A 186 -4.66 1.46 -7.68
CA ASN A 186 -5.06 1.65 -9.06
C ASN A 186 -3.81 1.71 -9.93
N TRP A 187 -3.87 1.05 -11.08
CA TRP A 187 -2.79 1.00 -12.04
C TRP A 187 -3.34 1.17 -13.45
N VAL A 188 -2.56 1.81 -14.32
CA VAL A 188 -2.89 1.97 -15.72
C VAL A 188 -1.66 1.77 -16.58
N ASP A 189 -1.82 1.01 -17.67
CA ASP A 189 -0.75 0.66 -18.60
C ASP A 189 -0.45 1.78 -19.61
N GLU A 190 0.73 1.74 -20.21
CA GLU A 190 1.10 2.63 -21.31
C GLU A 190 0.05 2.59 -22.44
N GLY A 191 -0.23 3.75 -23.03
CA GLY A 191 -1.22 3.89 -24.10
C GLY A 191 -2.68 3.91 -23.64
N LYS A 192 -2.97 3.58 -22.38
CA LYS A 192 -4.33 3.70 -21.79
C LYS A 192 -4.54 4.99 -20.99
N PHE A 193 -3.50 5.79 -20.81
CA PHE A 193 -3.58 7.09 -20.15
C PHE A 193 -2.87 8.19 -20.92
N VAL A 194 -3.22 9.44 -20.61
CA VAL A 194 -2.54 10.65 -21.07
C VAL A 194 -2.15 11.47 -19.85
N LEU A 195 -0.87 11.84 -19.76
CA LEU A 195 -0.37 12.74 -18.72
C LEU A 195 -0.54 14.20 -19.18
N LEU A 196 -1.37 14.96 -18.47
CA LEU A 196 -1.72 16.34 -18.88
C LEU A 196 -0.64 17.38 -18.57
N ASN A 197 0.27 17.11 -17.61
CA ASN A 197 1.41 17.97 -17.29
C ASN A 197 2.71 17.17 -17.39
N SER A 198 3.44 17.33 -18.48
CA SER A 198 4.70 16.62 -18.73
C SER A 198 5.93 17.30 -18.09
N GLU A 199 5.86 18.61 -17.85
CA GLU A 199 7.03 19.43 -17.46
C GLU A 199 7.48 19.22 -16.00
N ALA A 200 6.60 18.74 -15.11
CA ALA A 200 6.90 18.42 -13.71
C ALA A 200 6.61 16.94 -13.40
N SER A 201 7.24 16.04 -14.16
CA SER A 201 7.06 14.58 -14.02
C SER A 201 8.22 13.94 -13.25
N HIS A 202 7.89 13.18 -12.20
CA HIS A 202 8.85 12.31 -11.52
C HIS A 202 9.29 11.19 -12.46
N PRO A 203 10.54 10.67 -12.39
CA PRO A 203 11.03 9.63 -13.29
C PRO A 203 10.09 8.43 -13.49
N TYR A 204 9.45 7.93 -12.42
CA TYR A 204 8.53 6.78 -12.50
C TYR A 204 7.28 7.04 -13.38
N HIS A 205 6.92 8.30 -13.65
CA HIS A 205 5.76 8.64 -14.51
C HIS A 205 5.96 8.21 -15.97
N LYS A 206 7.20 7.86 -16.35
CA LYS A 206 7.57 7.43 -17.69
C LYS A 206 7.72 5.92 -17.83
N ASP A 207 7.45 5.17 -16.77
CA ASP A 207 7.52 3.73 -16.79
C ASP A 207 6.35 3.11 -17.58
N HIS A 208 6.53 1.86 -18.02
CA HIS A 208 5.49 1.06 -18.68
C HIS A 208 4.39 0.70 -17.65
N GLY A 209 3.49 1.65 -17.46
CA GLY A 209 2.37 1.60 -16.52
C GLY A 209 2.68 2.22 -15.16
N VAL A 210 1.68 2.89 -14.60
CA VAL A 210 1.85 3.74 -13.41
C VAL A 210 0.74 3.52 -12.38
N ILE A 211 1.13 3.60 -11.11
CA ILE A 211 0.20 3.66 -9.98
C ILE A 211 -0.34 5.08 -9.85
N TYR A 212 -1.65 5.19 -9.63
CA TYR A 212 -2.33 6.46 -9.43
C TYR A 212 -3.43 6.36 -8.38
N ILE A 213 -3.86 7.51 -7.88
CA ILE A 213 -4.98 7.61 -6.93
C ILE A 213 -6.19 8.14 -7.68
N ASN A 214 -7.26 7.34 -7.71
CA ASN A 214 -8.49 7.70 -8.41
C ASN A 214 -9.41 8.51 -7.48
N ASN A 215 -9.94 9.62 -8.00
CA ASN A 215 -10.89 10.49 -7.32
C ASN A 215 -10.49 10.85 -5.87
N PRO A 216 -9.29 11.42 -5.63
CA PRO A 216 -8.83 11.73 -4.28
C PRO A 216 -9.73 12.79 -3.62
N ILE A 217 -10.36 12.44 -2.49
CA ILE A 217 -11.20 13.35 -1.69
C ILE A 217 -10.36 13.97 -0.58
N GLU A 218 -10.50 15.26 -0.31
CA GLU A 218 -9.77 15.95 0.76
C GLU A 218 -10.00 15.27 2.13
N TYR A 219 -8.91 14.94 2.82
CA TYR A 219 -8.97 14.44 4.18
C TYR A 219 -9.07 15.59 5.17
N ARG A 220 -10.19 15.63 5.90
CA ARG A 220 -10.50 16.70 6.86
C ARG A 220 -10.93 16.10 8.18
N VAL A 221 -10.56 16.75 9.28
CA VAL A 221 -10.74 16.21 10.62
C VAL A 221 -11.50 17.16 11.53
N LYS A 222 -12.35 16.59 12.37
CA LYS A 222 -13.14 17.33 13.35
C LYS A 222 -12.98 16.69 14.71
N ARG A 223 -12.71 17.53 15.72
CA ARG A 223 -12.68 17.09 17.11
C ARG A 223 -14.07 16.67 17.56
N TYR A 224 -14.13 15.61 18.35
CA TYR A 224 -15.35 15.19 19.02
C TYR A 224 -15.07 14.92 20.49
N LYS A 225 -16.11 15.02 21.30
CA LYS A 225 -16.12 14.64 22.70
C LYS A 225 -17.22 13.61 22.92
N PHE A 226 -16.88 12.47 23.51
CA PHE A 226 -17.82 11.40 23.85
C PHE A 226 -17.56 10.95 25.29
N GLY A 227 -18.45 11.35 26.21
CA GLY A 227 -18.23 11.12 27.64
C GLY A 227 -16.94 11.81 28.13
N PRO A 228 -16.04 11.10 28.83
CA PRO A 228 -14.75 11.64 29.24
C PRO A 228 -13.71 11.67 28.10
N ASP A 229 -13.97 10.96 26.99
CA ASP A 229 -13.00 10.82 25.91
C ASP A 229 -13.11 11.97 24.91
N GLU A 230 -11.96 12.53 24.57
CA GLU A 230 -11.79 13.48 23.49
C GLU A 230 -10.92 12.85 22.39
N GLY A 231 -11.26 13.16 21.16
CA GLY A 231 -10.54 12.66 20.00
C GLY A 231 -10.97 13.36 18.74
N TRP A 232 -10.67 12.73 17.62
CA TRP A 232 -10.81 13.28 16.30
C TRP A 232 -11.31 12.21 15.33
N THR A 233 -12.04 12.65 14.32
CA THR A 233 -12.56 11.77 13.27
C THR A 233 -12.50 12.49 11.94
N TYR A 234 -12.41 11.73 10.86
CA TYR A 234 -12.76 12.25 9.55
C TYR A 234 -14.15 12.90 9.59
N HIS A 235 -14.26 14.08 8.98
CA HIS A 235 -15.52 14.79 8.78
C HIS A 235 -15.42 15.68 7.53
N PRO A 236 -16.35 15.60 6.57
CA PRO A 236 -16.27 16.38 5.33
C PRO A 236 -16.21 17.91 5.53
N GLU A 237 -16.80 18.40 6.62
CA GLU A 237 -16.78 19.81 7.03
C GLU A 237 -15.73 20.11 8.12
N GLY A 238 -14.76 19.21 8.30
CA GLY A 238 -13.68 19.38 9.28
C GLY A 238 -12.64 20.39 8.84
N ASN A 239 -11.52 20.44 9.57
CA ASN A 239 -10.34 21.22 9.21
C ASN A 239 -9.40 20.36 8.36
N SER A 240 -8.77 20.98 7.36
CA SER A 240 -7.75 20.32 6.54
C SER A 240 -6.46 20.13 7.35
N ILE A 241 -5.74 19.04 7.09
CA ILE A 241 -4.44 18.76 7.71
C ILE A 241 -3.37 19.63 7.05
N SER A 242 -2.56 20.30 7.87
CA SER A 242 -1.58 21.29 7.42
C SER A 242 -0.20 20.71 7.13
N SER A 243 0.18 19.61 7.78
CA SER A 243 1.50 19.00 7.58
C SER A 243 1.54 17.51 7.94
N LEU A 244 2.63 16.86 7.54
CA LEU A 244 2.87 15.46 7.87
C LEU A 244 3.14 15.27 9.38
N GLU A 245 3.79 16.23 10.03
CA GLU A 245 4.02 16.22 11.48
C GLU A 245 2.71 16.27 12.26
N GLU A 246 1.73 17.04 11.77
CA GLU A 246 0.39 17.04 12.33
C GLU A 246 -0.21 15.63 12.23
N LEU A 247 -0.22 15.03 11.02
CA LEU A 247 -0.78 13.70 10.77
C LEU A 247 -0.14 12.61 11.65
N LYS A 248 1.19 12.64 11.82
CA LYS A 248 1.95 11.68 12.63
C LYS A 248 1.99 12.02 14.13
N SER A 249 1.39 13.13 14.55
CA SER A 249 1.41 13.56 15.95
C SER A 249 0.78 12.51 16.86
N HIS A 250 1.08 12.54 18.17
CA HIS A 250 0.44 11.64 19.14
C HIS A 250 -1.10 11.77 19.16
N GLU A 251 -1.65 12.96 18.85
CA GLU A 251 -3.11 13.15 18.80
C GLU A 251 -3.72 12.35 17.64
N LEU A 252 -3.00 12.29 16.52
CA LEU A 252 -3.46 11.71 15.28
C LEU A 252 -3.06 10.23 15.12
N GLY A 253 -1.81 9.89 15.42
CA GLY A 253 -1.34 8.51 15.55
C GLY A 253 -1.29 7.75 14.23
N PHE A 254 -1.03 8.43 13.12
CA PHE A 254 -0.83 7.77 11.84
C PHE A 254 0.61 7.25 11.68
N LEU A 255 0.71 6.05 11.12
CA LEU A 255 1.96 5.45 10.69
C LEU A 255 1.90 5.24 9.18
N SER A 256 3.03 5.42 8.48
CA SER A 256 3.09 5.04 7.07
C SER A 256 2.87 3.53 6.93
N ARG A 257 2.32 3.12 5.79
CA ARG A 257 2.13 1.70 5.48
C ARG A 257 3.47 0.97 5.43
N LYS A 258 4.54 1.63 4.94
CA LYS A 258 5.90 1.10 5.00
C LYS A 258 6.33 0.78 6.44
N GLU A 259 6.17 1.71 7.38
CA GLU A 259 6.49 1.49 8.81
C GLU A 259 5.68 0.31 9.39
N LEU A 260 4.41 0.17 9.00
CA LEU A 260 3.55 -0.94 9.44
C LEU A 260 3.99 -2.29 8.83
N ILE A 261 4.41 -2.34 7.58
CA ILE A 261 4.89 -3.57 6.93
C ILE A 261 6.17 -4.05 7.61
N GLU A 262 7.13 -3.15 7.84
CA GLU A 262 8.39 -3.47 8.53
C GLU A 262 8.12 -3.97 9.96
N LEU A 263 7.22 -3.28 10.69
CA LEU A 263 6.81 -3.72 12.01
C LEU A 263 6.08 -5.08 11.98
N GLY A 264 5.24 -5.30 10.96
CA GLY A 264 4.49 -6.55 10.79
C GLY A 264 5.40 -7.73 10.50
N GLU A 265 6.46 -7.51 9.71
CA GLU A 265 7.51 -8.48 9.46
C GLU A 265 8.22 -8.89 10.78
N HIS A 266 8.57 -7.90 11.61
CA HIS A 266 9.16 -8.16 12.92
C HIS A 266 8.19 -8.90 13.84
N ILE A 267 6.90 -8.52 13.86
CA ILE A 267 5.86 -9.21 14.63
C ILE A 267 5.74 -10.67 14.16
N TYR A 268 5.71 -10.92 12.85
CA TYR A 268 5.65 -12.28 12.29
C TYR A 268 6.81 -13.15 12.76
N SER A 269 8.00 -12.56 12.89
CA SER A 269 9.21 -13.21 13.41
C SER A 269 9.11 -13.54 14.90
N ILE A 270 8.84 -12.53 15.75
CA ILE A 270 8.86 -12.68 17.22
C ILE A 270 7.69 -13.52 17.75
N GLU A 271 6.55 -13.49 17.08
CA GLU A 271 5.38 -14.32 17.41
C GLU A 271 5.56 -15.77 16.94
N GLY A 272 6.65 -16.05 16.21
CA GLY A 272 7.00 -17.39 15.77
C GLY A 272 6.07 -17.95 14.69
N CYS A 273 5.37 -17.10 13.94
CA CYS A 273 4.43 -17.53 12.89
C CYS A 273 5.13 -18.43 11.86
N TRP A 274 6.38 -18.12 11.52
CA TRP A 274 7.23 -18.84 10.58
C TRP A 274 7.59 -20.28 11.02
N TYR A 275 7.43 -20.64 12.29
CA TYR A 275 7.61 -22.04 12.74
C TYR A 275 6.48 -22.96 12.26
N CYS A 276 5.30 -22.39 12.01
CA CYS A 276 4.10 -23.13 11.63
C CYS A 276 3.72 -22.91 10.16
N HIS A 277 4.08 -21.77 9.59
CA HIS A 277 3.70 -21.34 8.26
C HIS A 277 4.95 -21.13 7.40
N THR A 278 4.96 -21.76 6.23
CA THR A 278 5.91 -21.43 5.18
C THR A 278 5.44 -20.20 4.41
N ASP A 279 6.37 -19.48 3.82
CA ASP A 279 6.11 -18.35 2.91
C ASP A 279 6.64 -18.68 1.52
N GLN A 280 6.36 -19.89 1.00
CA GLN A 280 6.91 -20.36 -0.27
C GLN A 280 5.99 -21.37 -0.96
N THR A 281 5.31 -20.93 -2.03
CA THR A 281 4.61 -21.85 -2.94
C THR A 281 5.63 -22.56 -3.83
N ARG A 282 5.69 -23.89 -3.77
CA ARG A 282 6.60 -24.70 -4.58
C ARG A 282 6.03 -24.97 -5.97
N THR A 283 6.87 -25.47 -6.86
CA THR A 283 6.51 -25.85 -8.24
C THR A 283 5.68 -27.14 -8.36
N LEU A 284 5.31 -27.75 -7.23
CA LEU A 284 4.45 -28.92 -7.23
C LEU A 284 3.01 -28.51 -7.56
N VAL A 285 2.39 -29.24 -8.49
CA VAL A 285 0.98 -29.05 -8.87
C VAL A 285 0.06 -28.98 -7.65
N GLN A 286 0.26 -29.86 -6.67
CA GLN A 286 -0.58 -29.87 -5.47
C GLN A 286 -0.40 -28.61 -4.63
N ASP A 287 0.80 -28.02 -4.64
CA ASP A 287 1.11 -26.80 -3.87
C ASP A 287 0.56 -25.56 -4.57
N THR A 288 0.69 -25.48 -5.89
CA THR A 288 0.10 -24.39 -6.69
C THR A 288 -1.43 -24.40 -6.59
N VAL A 289 -2.08 -25.57 -6.70
CA VAL A 289 -3.54 -25.68 -6.52
C VAL A 289 -3.95 -25.31 -5.10
N LEU A 290 -3.27 -25.84 -4.07
CA LEU A 290 -3.63 -25.59 -2.68
C LEU A 290 -3.49 -24.11 -2.28
N ASN A 291 -2.43 -23.44 -2.74
CA ASN A 291 -2.17 -22.04 -2.39
C ASN A 291 -2.90 -21.05 -3.31
N GLY A 292 -3.52 -21.56 -4.38
CA GLY A 292 -4.31 -20.78 -5.33
C GLY A 292 -5.59 -20.17 -4.76
N SER A 293 -6.27 -19.45 -5.63
CA SER A 293 -7.65 -19.00 -5.42
C SER A 293 -8.64 -20.07 -5.87
N GLU A 294 -9.94 -19.87 -5.64
CA GLU A 294 -10.97 -20.79 -6.14
C GLU A 294 -10.96 -20.92 -7.66
N SER A 295 -10.53 -19.88 -8.37
CA SER A 295 -10.59 -19.82 -9.84
C SER A 295 -9.25 -20.12 -10.52
N TYR A 296 -8.12 -19.94 -9.82
CA TYR A 296 -6.79 -20.01 -10.44
C TYR A 296 -5.72 -20.59 -9.51
N PRO A 297 -4.83 -21.47 -10.01
CA PRO A 297 -3.71 -21.98 -9.25
C PRO A 297 -2.75 -20.84 -8.85
N ALA A 298 -2.12 -20.98 -7.70
CA ALA A 298 -1.12 -20.03 -7.24
C ALA A 298 0.16 -20.16 -8.04
N PRO A 299 0.82 -19.02 -8.29
CA PRO A 299 2.13 -19.05 -8.89
C PRO A 299 3.21 -19.55 -7.94
N PRO A 300 4.18 -20.35 -8.42
CA PRO A 300 5.38 -20.66 -7.66
C PRO A 300 6.07 -19.39 -7.17
N SER A 301 6.60 -19.42 -5.95
CA SER A 301 7.32 -18.30 -5.37
C SER A 301 8.62 -18.03 -6.13
N SER A 302 8.90 -16.75 -6.38
CA SER A 302 10.15 -16.30 -7.01
C SER A 302 11.01 -15.47 -6.06
N PRO A 303 12.35 -15.43 -6.24
CA PRO A 303 13.24 -14.63 -5.40
C PRO A 303 12.85 -13.14 -5.33
N ASN A 304 12.28 -12.60 -6.41
CA ASN A 304 11.92 -11.18 -6.51
C ASN A 304 10.85 -10.75 -5.51
N GLU A 305 10.07 -11.69 -4.99
CA GLU A 305 9.02 -11.42 -4.00
C GLU A 305 9.58 -11.10 -2.61
N TYR A 306 10.84 -11.45 -2.37
CA TYR A 306 11.50 -11.31 -1.08
C TYR A 306 12.53 -10.17 -1.05
N ILE A 307 12.75 -9.46 -2.16
CA ILE A 307 13.78 -8.38 -2.28
C ILE A 307 13.59 -7.28 -1.23
N TYR A 308 12.34 -6.92 -0.93
CA TYR A 308 12.00 -5.89 0.05
C TYR A 308 11.78 -6.42 1.47
N GLN A 309 11.96 -7.73 1.70
CA GLN A 309 11.88 -8.31 3.05
C GLN A 309 13.25 -8.26 3.70
N THR A 310 13.31 -7.81 4.94
CA THR A 310 14.57 -7.77 5.70
C THR A 310 15.01 -9.19 6.07
N ILE A 311 14.05 -10.05 6.40
CA ILE A 311 14.18 -11.44 6.79
C ILE A 311 13.23 -12.27 5.92
N THR A 312 13.77 -13.27 5.25
CA THR A 312 12.96 -14.19 4.43
C THR A 312 12.44 -15.35 5.28
N PHE A 313 11.16 -15.72 5.13
CA PHE A 313 10.52 -16.80 5.89
C PHE A 313 10.06 -17.98 5.01
N PRO A 314 10.91 -18.60 4.18
CA PRO A 314 10.47 -19.71 3.31
C PRO A 314 9.86 -20.86 4.14
N GLY A 315 10.32 -21.01 5.38
CA GLY A 315 9.82 -21.99 6.35
C GLY A 315 10.31 -23.41 6.06
N THR A 316 10.26 -24.26 7.06
CA THR A 316 10.71 -25.66 6.97
C THR A 316 9.64 -26.67 7.38
N LYS A 317 8.51 -26.17 7.92
CA LYS A 317 7.40 -26.98 8.41
C LYS A 317 6.08 -26.27 8.13
N ARG A 318 5.06 -27.04 7.77
CA ARG A 318 3.68 -26.57 7.56
C ARG A 318 2.74 -27.24 8.57
N ASN A 319 2.66 -26.66 9.76
CA ASN A 319 1.58 -26.99 10.71
C ASN A 319 0.29 -26.27 10.30
N GLY A 320 0.43 -25.03 9.84
CA GLY A 320 -0.62 -24.26 9.17
C GLY A 320 -0.34 -24.13 7.67
N PRO A 321 -1.27 -23.51 6.91
CA PRO A 321 -1.12 -23.30 5.47
C PRO A 321 0.06 -22.40 5.10
N ASP A 322 0.48 -22.45 3.84
CA ASP A 322 1.47 -21.52 3.30
C ASP A 322 0.91 -20.09 3.18
N MET A 323 1.73 -19.08 3.49
CA MET A 323 1.35 -17.66 3.55
C MET A 323 1.76 -16.84 2.32
N SER A 324 2.49 -17.40 1.35
CA SER A 324 3.04 -16.65 0.20
C SER A 324 1.98 -16.00 -0.69
N ARG A 325 0.72 -16.42 -0.57
CA ARG A 325 -0.42 -15.92 -1.35
C ARG A 325 -1.57 -15.42 -0.48
N VAL A 326 -1.35 -15.20 0.81
CA VAL A 326 -2.43 -14.86 1.76
C VAL A 326 -3.11 -13.53 1.43
N GLY A 327 -2.38 -12.54 0.90
CA GLY A 327 -2.94 -11.25 0.51
C GLY A 327 -3.97 -11.36 -0.62
N VAL A 328 -3.84 -12.36 -1.48
CA VAL A 328 -4.82 -12.67 -2.55
C VAL A 328 -5.90 -13.62 -2.06
N LYS A 329 -5.53 -14.64 -1.27
CA LYS A 329 -6.44 -15.70 -0.81
C LYS A 329 -7.38 -15.27 0.31
N ARG A 330 -6.92 -14.39 1.19
CA ARG A 330 -7.65 -13.87 2.36
C ARG A 330 -7.45 -12.35 2.48
N PRO A 331 -7.98 -11.55 1.54
CA PRO A 331 -7.82 -10.08 1.58
C PRO A 331 -8.70 -9.41 2.65
N SER A 332 -9.69 -10.12 3.20
CA SER A 332 -10.65 -9.55 4.15
C SER A 332 -9.99 -9.26 5.50
N ARG A 333 -9.90 -7.97 5.86
CA ARG A 333 -9.43 -7.53 7.17
C ARG A 333 -10.27 -8.13 8.31
N ASP A 334 -11.59 -8.23 8.16
CA ASP A 334 -12.46 -8.80 9.19
C ASP A 334 -12.23 -10.30 9.39
N TRP A 335 -11.92 -11.04 8.31
CA TRP A 335 -11.51 -12.43 8.44
C TRP A 335 -10.23 -12.56 9.27
N HIS A 336 -9.21 -11.73 8.99
CA HIS A 336 -7.97 -11.72 9.78
C HIS A 336 -8.23 -11.34 11.24
N LYS A 337 -9.10 -10.35 11.50
CA LYS A 337 -9.48 -9.98 12.87
C LYS A 337 -10.06 -11.17 13.64
N SER A 338 -11.06 -11.82 13.06
CA SER A 338 -11.70 -12.99 13.68
C SER A 338 -10.71 -14.15 13.86
N HIS A 339 -9.89 -14.41 12.84
CA HIS A 339 -8.89 -15.47 12.84
C HIS A 339 -7.82 -15.26 13.91
N PHE A 340 -7.23 -14.06 14.04
CA PHE A 340 -6.25 -13.79 15.08
C PHE A 340 -6.86 -13.77 16.48
N TRP A 341 -8.10 -13.29 16.64
CA TRP A 341 -8.79 -13.29 17.92
C TRP A 341 -9.13 -14.70 18.42
N SER A 342 -9.63 -15.55 17.52
CA SER A 342 -9.96 -16.94 17.83
C SER A 342 -9.86 -17.80 16.56
N PRO A 343 -8.71 -18.42 16.27
CA PRO A 343 -8.52 -19.17 15.01
C PRO A 343 -9.56 -20.27 14.77
N LYS A 344 -10.16 -20.80 15.84
CA LYS A 344 -11.17 -21.86 15.79
C LYS A 344 -12.52 -21.39 15.26
N THR A 345 -12.82 -20.08 15.29
CA THR A 345 -14.08 -19.55 14.72
C THR A 345 -14.04 -19.59 13.20
N GLU A 346 -12.94 -19.13 12.61
CA GLU A 346 -12.75 -19.10 11.15
C GLU A 346 -12.23 -20.43 10.57
N SER A 347 -11.65 -21.28 11.41
CA SER A 347 -11.08 -22.56 11.00
C SER A 347 -11.37 -23.63 12.05
N PRO A 348 -12.49 -24.36 11.93
CA PRO A 348 -12.86 -25.42 12.86
C PRO A 348 -11.73 -26.44 13.02
N GLY A 349 -11.38 -26.76 14.28
CA GLY A 349 -10.27 -27.66 14.58
C GLY A 349 -8.87 -27.04 14.48
N SER A 350 -8.76 -25.72 14.27
CA SER A 350 -7.47 -25.03 14.26
C SER A 350 -6.70 -25.25 15.56
N ILE A 351 -5.42 -25.58 15.40
CA ILE A 351 -4.43 -25.68 16.48
C ILE A 351 -3.60 -24.40 16.64
N MET A 352 -3.86 -23.37 15.81
CA MET A 352 -3.18 -22.09 15.91
C MET A 352 -3.52 -21.41 17.25
N PRO A 353 -2.53 -20.85 17.97
CA PRO A 353 -2.78 -20.03 19.15
C PRO A 353 -3.61 -18.78 18.84
N ALA A 354 -4.37 -18.30 19.80
CA ALA A 354 -5.05 -17.01 19.68
C ALA A 354 -4.08 -15.86 20.00
N PHE A 355 -4.14 -14.79 19.21
CA PHE A 355 -3.31 -13.58 19.31
C PHE A 355 -4.15 -12.40 19.82
N GLN A 356 -4.86 -12.61 20.92
CA GLN A 356 -5.78 -11.60 21.48
C GLN A 356 -5.05 -10.31 21.92
N HIS A 357 -3.74 -10.36 22.17
CA HIS A 357 -2.90 -9.20 22.47
C HIS A 357 -2.64 -8.27 21.28
N PHE A 358 -3.13 -8.61 20.08
CA PHE A 358 -3.20 -7.70 18.92
C PHE A 358 -4.43 -6.78 18.98
N PHE A 359 -5.21 -6.86 20.05
CA PHE A 359 -6.43 -6.12 20.21
C PHE A 359 -6.46 -5.49 21.60
N ASP A 360 -6.99 -4.27 21.65
CA ASP A 360 -7.25 -3.54 22.89
C ASP A 360 -8.72 -3.74 23.31
N ASN A 361 -9.02 -3.44 24.57
CA ASN A 361 -10.39 -3.44 25.04
C ASN A 361 -11.20 -2.34 24.33
N ASP A 362 -12.48 -2.61 24.03
CA ASP A 362 -13.37 -1.54 23.54
C ASP A 362 -13.59 -0.51 24.67
N PRO A 363 -13.09 0.73 24.53
CA PRO A 363 -13.23 1.74 25.59
C PRO A 363 -14.70 2.09 25.86
N ARG A 364 -15.61 1.80 24.94
CA ARG A 364 -17.03 2.12 25.06
C ARG A 364 -17.88 0.98 25.63
N GLY A 365 -17.38 -0.26 25.59
CA GLY A 365 -18.18 -1.46 25.87
C GLY A 365 -19.44 -1.59 24.99
N THR A 366 -19.44 -0.95 23.81
CA THR A 366 -20.60 -0.87 22.89
C THR A 366 -20.44 -1.78 21.67
N ASN A 367 -19.26 -2.37 21.47
CA ASN A 367 -19.03 -3.26 20.36
C ASN A 367 -19.96 -4.50 20.49
N PRO A 368 -20.87 -4.73 19.53
CA PRO A 368 -21.75 -5.89 19.58
C PRO A 368 -20.99 -7.21 19.37
N THR A 369 -19.74 -7.13 18.88
CA THR A 369 -18.86 -8.30 18.72
C THR A 369 -18.00 -8.50 19.96
N ALA A 370 -17.84 -9.75 20.40
CA ALA A 370 -16.95 -10.14 21.51
C ALA A 370 -15.46 -10.06 21.15
N ILE A 371 -15.10 -9.41 20.03
CA ILE A 371 -13.74 -9.25 19.52
C ILE A 371 -13.23 -7.88 19.98
N GLY A 372 -11.99 -7.82 20.49
CA GLY A 372 -11.35 -6.56 20.87
C GLY A 372 -11.16 -5.60 19.68
N VAL A 373 -10.80 -4.35 19.98
CA VAL A 373 -10.50 -3.33 18.95
C VAL A 373 -9.08 -3.59 18.43
N PRO A 374 -8.88 -3.79 17.11
CA PRO A 374 -7.53 -3.98 16.57
C PRO A 374 -6.59 -2.83 16.94
N ASN A 375 -5.40 -3.18 17.44
CA ASN A 375 -4.37 -2.21 17.77
C ASN A 375 -3.28 -2.20 16.68
N TYR A 376 -2.24 -1.37 16.91
CA TYR A 376 -1.15 -1.21 15.95
C TYR A 376 -0.44 -2.53 15.58
N LYS A 377 -0.42 -3.54 16.46
CA LYS A 377 0.17 -4.86 16.15
C LYS A 377 -0.64 -5.61 15.13
N PHE A 378 -1.98 -5.60 15.29
CA PHE A 378 -2.88 -6.17 14.29
C PHE A 378 -2.69 -5.47 12.95
N GLU A 379 -2.66 -4.13 12.95
CA GLU A 379 -2.50 -3.39 11.70
C GLU A 379 -1.17 -3.70 11.02
N ALA A 380 -0.08 -3.71 11.79
CA ALA A 380 1.23 -4.04 11.27
C ALA A 380 1.28 -5.44 10.65
N ILE A 381 0.86 -6.48 11.39
CA ILE A 381 0.87 -7.86 10.87
C ILE A 381 -0.06 -7.99 9.66
N PHE A 382 -1.23 -7.34 9.68
CA PHE A 382 -2.16 -7.36 8.56
C PHE A 382 -1.54 -6.71 7.31
N GLN A 383 -0.94 -5.52 7.43
CA GLN A 383 -0.28 -4.86 6.30
C GLN A 383 0.86 -5.71 5.72
N TYR A 384 1.66 -6.35 6.57
CA TYR A 384 2.71 -7.28 6.13
C TYR A 384 2.14 -8.48 5.37
N LEU A 385 1.11 -9.14 5.90
CA LEU A 385 0.47 -10.28 5.23
C LEU A 385 -0.18 -9.86 3.89
N MET A 386 -0.72 -8.65 3.81
CA MET A 386 -1.31 -8.12 2.58
C MET A 386 -0.26 -7.82 1.50
N THR A 387 1.04 -7.83 1.80
CA THR A 387 2.10 -7.79 0.77
C THR A 387 2.27 -9.11 0.02
N LYS A 388 1.87 -10.23 0.66
CA LYS A 388 2.16 -11.58 0.17
C LYS A 388 1.27 -11.94 -1.01
N GLY A 389 1.91 -12.04 -2.17
CA GLY A 389 1.27 -12.36 -3.44
C GLY A 389 0.61 -11.18 -4.14
N THR A 390 0.37 -10.04 -3.51
CA THR A 390 -0.32 -8.90 -4.16
C THR A 390 0.62 -7.98 -4.95
N ARG A 391 1.93 -8.12 -4.75
CA ARG A 391 2.96 -7.18 -5.26
C ARG A 391 3.82 -7.73 -6.38
N ILE A 392 3.46 -8.88 -6.93
CA ILE A 392 4.27 -9.57 -7.95
C ILE A 392 4.15 -8.81 -9.28
N THR A 393 2.92 -8.55 -9.71
CA THR A 393 2.60 -7.91 -10.98
C THR A 393 1.38 -7.01 -10.85
N PRO A 394 1.16 -6.06 -11.79
CA PRO A 394 -0.08 -5.30 -11.86
C PRO A 394 -1.33 -6.19 -11.84
N PRO A 395 -2.48 -5.72 -11.34
CA PRO A 395 -3.71 -6.51 -11.31
C PRO A 395 -4.05 -7.18 -12.65
N THR A 396 -3.88 -6.50 -13.80
CA THR A 396 -4.16 -7.04 -15.15
C THR A 396 -3.12 -8.03 -15.69
N GLU A 397 -1.99 -8.18 -15.00
CA GLU A 397 -0.89 -9.09 -15.31
C GLU A 397 -0.72 -10.17 -14.24
N ALA A 398 -1.60 -10.16 -13.24
CA ALA A 398 -1.65 -11.16 -12.23
C ALA A 398 -1.87 -12.56 -12.83
N TRP A 399 -1.06 -13.50 -12.35
CA TRP A 399 -1.22 -14.93 -12.63
C TRP A 399 -2.62 -15.45 -12.22
N TRP A 400 -3.28 -14.80 -11.24
CA TRP A 400 -4.65 -15.09 -10.81
C TRP A 400 -5.76 -14.42 -11.64
N LEU A 401 -5.47 -13.75 -12.76
CA LEU A 401 -6.49 -13.33 -13.74
C LEU A 401 -6.57 -14.25 -14.97
N GLY A 402 -6.11 -15.49 -14.84
CA GLY A 402 -6.19 -16.49 -15.91
C GLY A 402 -5.12 -16.37 -17.01
N LYS A 403 -4.14 -15.49 -16.83
CA LYS A 403 -2.91 -15.51 -17.62
C LYS A 403 -2.01 -16.59 -17.03
N ASP A 404 -2.16 -17.83 -17.47
CA ASP A 404 -1.32 -18.97 -17.07
C ASP A 404 -0.35 -19.30 -18.23
N PRO A 405 0.81 -18.62 -18.35
CA PRO A 405 1.72 -18.71 -19.48
C PRO A 405 2.35 -20.10 -19.62
N VAL A 406 2.37 -20.88 -18.53
CA VAL A 406 2.85 -22.26 -18.53
C VAL A 406 1.70 -23.27 -18.63
N ARG A 407 0.45 -22.82 -18.77
CA ARG A 407 -0.75 -23.65 -18.86
C ARG A 407 -0.82 -24.70 -17.74
N THR A 408 -0.50 -24.27 -16.52
CA THR A 408 -0.62 -25.02 -15.26
C THR A 408 -1.92 -25.83 -15.21
N ILE A 409 -3.08 -25.26 -15.55
CA ILE A 409 -4.36 -26.01 -15.57
C ILE A 409 -4.32 -27.18 -16.55
N ASP A 410 -3.81 -26.98 -17.76
CA ASP A 410 -3.69 -28.07 -18.74
C ASP A 410 -2.70 -29.15 -18.30
N ILE A 411 -1.62 -28.76 -17.61
CA ILE A 411 -0.68 -29.72 -17.00
C ILE A 411 -1.38 -30.51 -15.88
N ILE A 412 -2.13 -29.84 -15.00
CA ILE A 412 -2.89 -30.46 -13.90
C ILE A 412 -3.92 -31.46 -14.45
N GLU A 413 -4.63 -31.08 -15.50
CA GLU A 413 -5.68 -31.89 -16.13
C GLU A 413 -5.12 -32.96 -17.09
N GLY A 414 -3.79 -33.08 -17.20
CA GLY A 414 -3.12 -34.04 -18.08
C GLY A 414 -3.32 -33.75 -19.59
N ARG A 415 -3.74 -32.53 -19.93
CA ARG A 415 -3.97 -32.04 -21.30
C ARG A 415 -2.73 -31.37 -21.90
N GLY A 416 -1.72 -31.06 -21.09
CA GLY A 416 -0.46 -30.42 -21.51
C GLY A 416 0.78 -31.21 -21.08
N HIS A 417 1.85 -31.11 -21.86
CA HIS A 417 3.20 -31.55 -21.47
C HIS A 417 4.04 -30.30 -21.14
N LEU A 418 4.97 -30.40 -20.18
CA LEU A 418 5.95 -29.34 -19.95
C LEU A 418 6.74 -29.10 -21.25
N PRO A 419 6.96 -27.83 -21.66
CA PRO A 419 7.77 -27.52 -22.83
C PRO A 419 9.23 -27.95 -22.69
#